data_AF-A0A7Y3C2S2-F1
#
_entry.id   AF-A0A7Y3C2S2-F1
#
_cell.length_a   1.000
_cell.length_b   1.000
_cell.length_c   1.000
_cell.angle_alpha   90.00
_cell.angle_beta   90.00
_cell.angle_gamma   90.00
#
_symmetry.space_group_name_H-M   'P 1'
#
loop_
_entity.id
_entity.type
_entity.pdbx_description
1 polymer ?
#
loop_
_entity_poly.entity_id
_entity_poly.type
_entity_poly.pdbx_seq_one_letter_code
_entity_poly.pdbx_strand_id
1 'polypeptide(L)'
;MDRPDGVSSEGVDSATSSAIAQLPWPEVRLKIDADPRLILPVGALEQHGPHLPVGSNIVIARHVARAVAAATGILRAPTLSYGVTVGGGPYAGRAGLRRKTLHRVVNELVQRWEDDGIEHFAIITAHRFEPHL
;
A
#
# COMPACT_ATOMS: atom_id res chain seq x y z
N MET A 1 40.80 16.90 -2.97
CA MET A 1 40.83 15.43 -3.01
C MET A 1 39.41 15.00 -3.30
N ASP A 2 39.14 14.86 -4.59
CA ASP A 2 37.83 14.60 -5.18
C ASP A 2 37.62 13.08 -5.22
N ARG A 3 36.46 12.61 -4.74
CA ARG A 3 35.97 11.26 -5.01
C ARG A 3 34.45 11.32 -5.20
N PRO A 4 33.94 10.95 -6.38
CA PRO A 4 32.52 10.96 -6.66
C PRO A 4 31.94 9.59 -6.32
N ASP A 5 31.12 9.51 -5.27
CA ASP A 5 30.34 8.30 -5.03
C ASP A 5 28.98 8.47 -5.72
N GLY A 6 28.94 7.94 -6.94
CA GLY A 6 27.74 7.83 -7.75
C GLY A 6 26.65 7.13 -6.96
N VAL A 7 25.53 7.84 -6.78
CA VAL A 7 24.23 7.21 -6.48
C VAL A 7 23.95 6.27 -7.64
N SER A 8 24.24 4.99 -7.41
CA SER A 8 23.87 3.93 -8.33
C SER A 8 22.36 3.96 -8.45
N SER A 9 21.88 4.26 -9.64
CA SER A 9 20.49 4.14 -10.04
C SER A 9 20.01 2.75 -9.66
N GLU A 10 19.14 2.64 -8.64
CA GLU A 10 18.41 1.41 -8.38
C GLU A 10 17.73 1.00 -9.69
N GLY A 11 18.07 -0.20 -10.16
CA GLY A 11 17.58 -0.73 -11.42
C GLY A 11 16.05 -0.67 -11.45
N VAL A 12 15.54 -0.02 -12.49
CA VAL A 12 14.16 -0.20 -12.92
C VAL A 12 14.07 -1.66 -13.36
N ASP A 13 13.64 -2.51 -12.43
CA ASP A 13 13.41 -3.92 -12.71
C ASP A 13 12.32 -3.99 -13.78
N SER A 14 12.72 -4.39 -14.99
CA SER A 14 11.95 -4.37 -16.24
C SER A 14 10.81 -5.42 -16.28
N ALA A 15 10.40 -5.95 -15.13
CA ALA A 15 9.16 -6.69 -15.01
C ALA A 15 8.01 -5.68 -14.94
N THR A 16 7.17 -5.62 -15.98
CA THR A 16 6.05 -4.69 -16.16
C THR A 16 5.43 -4.28 -14.82
N SER A 17 5.68 -3.04 -14.39
CA SER A 17 5.29 -2.59 -13.05
C SER A 17 3.81 -2.85 -12.83
N SER A 18 3.48 -3.62 -11.79
CA SER A 18 2.10 -3.85 -11.37
C SER A 18 1.57 -2.69 -10.51
N ALA A 19 2.37 -1.66 -10.24
CA ALA A 19 1.92 -0.51 -9.47
C ALA A 19 1.06 0.42 -10.34
N ILE A 20 -0.24 0.52 -10.05
CA ILE A 20 -1.18 1.34 -10.83
C ILE A 20 -0.74 2.81 -10.94
N ALA A 21 -0.08 3.34 -9.91
CA ALA A 21 0.43 4.72 -9.87
C ALA A 21 1.66 4.98 -10.77
N GLN A 22 2.21 3.95 -11.40
CA GLN A 22 3.37 4.04 -12.29
C GLN A 22 3.02 3.71 -13.75
N LEU A 23 1.74 3.44 -14.03
CA LEU A 23 1.26 3.08 -15.35
C LEU A 23 0.40 4.20 -15.93
N PRO A 24 0.47 4.45 -17.25
CA PRO A 24 -0.52 5.29 -17.91
C PRO A 24 -1.88 4.57 -17.92
N TRP A 25 -2.97 5.33 -17.86
CA TRP A 25 -4.33 4.76 -17.75
C TRP A 25 -4.70 3.72 -18.83
N PRO A 26 -4.23 3.79 -20.10
CA PRO A 26 -4.54 2.74 -21.08
C PRO A 26 -3.91 1.39 -20.72
N GLU A 27 -2.69 1.39 -20.15
CA GLU A 27 -2.04 0.15 -19.68
C GLU A 27 -2.74 -0.42 -18.44
N VAL A 28 -3.24 0.46 -17.58
CA VAL A 28 -4.10 0.04 -16.45
C VAL A 28 -5.34 -0.66 -16.98
N ARG A 29 -6.05 -0.06 -17.95
CA ARG A 29 -7.23 -0.68 -18.58
C ARG A 29 -6.92 -2.07 -19.14
N LEU A 30 -5.86 -2.20 -19.94
CA LEU A 30 -5.45 -3.50 -20.51
C LEU A 30 -5.16 -4.56 -19.43
N LYS A 31 -4.58 -4.15 -18.29
CA LYS A 31 -4.32 -5.07 -17.17
C LYS A 31 -5.59 -5.45 -16.42
N ILE A 32 -6.53 -4.52 -16.21
CA ILE A 32 -7.82 -4.80 -15.59
C ILE A 32 -8.62 -5.79 -16.45
N ASP A 33 -8.68 -5.54 -17.77
CA ASP A 33 -9.41 -6.41 -18.71
C ASP A 33 -8.83 -7.83 -18.77
N ALA A 34 -7.52 -7.98 -18.50
CA ALA A 34 -6.84 -9.28 -18.45
C ALA A 34 -6.94 -9.98 -17.07
N ASP A 35 -7.00 -9.21 -15.98
CA ASP A 35 -7.07 -9.70 -14.61
C ASP A 35 -7.76 -8.65 -13.70
N PRO A 36 -9.03 -8.85 -13.31
CA PRO A 36 -9.83 -7.87 -12.57
C PRO A 36 -9.52 -7.88 -11.06
N ARG A 37 -8.32 -8.29 -10.66
CA ARG A 37 -7.87 -8.32 -9.25
C ARG A 37 -7.03 -7.09 -8.91
N LEU A 38 -7.20 -6.56 -7.70
CA LEU A 38 -6.39 -5.46 -7.17
C LEU A 38 -5.86 -5.75 -5.77
N ILE A 39 -4.57 -5.54 -5.56
CA ILE A 39 -3.92 -5.58 -4.24
C ILE A 39 -3.97 -4.19 -3.62
N LEU A 40 -4.56 -4.07 -2.43
CA LEU A 40 -4.61 -2.83 -1.65
C LEU A 40 -3.76 -2.96 -0.37
N PRO A 41 -2.54 -2.39 -0.34
CA PRO A 41 -1.74 -2.35 0.88
C PRO A 41 -2.25 -1.29 1.87
N VAL A 42 -2.47 -1.66 3.12
CA VAL A 42 -2.94 -0.79 4.21
C VAL A 42 -2.01 -0.88 5.42
N GLY A 43 -1.24 0.18 5.66
CA GLY A 43 -0.39 0.33 6.85
C GLY A 43 -1.05 1.20 7.93
N ALA A 44 -0.25 1.63 8.91
CA ALA A 44 -0.62 2.68 9.86
C ALA A 44 0.62 3.32 10.48
N LEU A 45 0.46 4.49 11.10
CA LEU A 45 1.48 5.14 11.92
C LEU A 45 1.22 4.86 13.40
N GLU A 46 1.97 3.93 13.99
CA GLU A 46 1.83 3.51 15.39
C GLU A 46 3.20 3.34 16.06
N GLN A 47 3.26 3.43 17.39
CA GLN A 47 4.48 3.15 18.15
C GLN A 47 4.87 1.67 18.03
N HIS A 48 6.18 1.40 17.88
CA HIS A 48 6.75 0.06 17.79
C HIS A 48 7.96 -0.10 18.74
N GLY A 49 7.89 0.55 19.91
CA GLY A 49 9.02 0.68 20.82
C GLY A 49 10.06 1.71 20.36
N PRO A 50 11.18 1.85 21.09
CA PRO A 50 12.15 2.93 20.89
C PRO A 50 13.06 2.77 19.67
N HIS A 51 13.05 1.60 19.01
CA HIS A 51 14.02 1.24 17.98
C HIS A 51 13.42 1.20 16.56
N LEU A 52 12.11 0.96 16.43
CA LEU A 52 11.44 0.88 15.14
C LEU A 52 10.78 2.22 14.78
N PRO A 53 10.80 2.63 13.50
CA PRO A 53 10.04 3.77 13.03
C PRO A 53 8.54 3.58 13.24
N VAL A 54 7.84 4.68 13.50
CA VAL A 54 6.36 4.67 13.61
C VAL A 54 5.64 4.23 12.32
N GLY A 55 6.33 4.31 11.18
CA GLY A 55 5.84 3.85 9.88
C GLY A 55 6.15 2.40 9.53
N SER A 56 6.59 1.57 10.49
CA SER A 56 6.99 0.19 10.22
C SER A 56 5.89 -0.62 9.51
N ASN A 57 4.64 -0.47 9.92
CA ASN A 57 3.51 -1.14 9.28
C ASN A 57 3.33 -0.75 7.80
N ILE A 58 3.63 0.51 7.44
CA ILE A 58 3.57 0.98 6.06
C ILE A 58 4.65 0.29 5.21
N VAL A 59 5.87 0.19 5.74
CA VAL A 59 7.00 -0.47 5.07
C VAL A 59 6.68 -1.94 4.83
N ILE A 60 6.21 -2.64 5.87
CA ILE A 60 5.86 -4.06 5.78
C ILE A 60 4.75 -4.29 4.76
N ALA A 61 3.61 -3.59 4.89
CA ALA A 61 2.46 -3.77 4.00
C ALA A 61 2.83 -3.48 2.53
N ARG A 62 3.62 -2.42 2.28
CA ARG A 62 4.10 -2.07 0.94
C ARG A 62 5.01 -3.16 0.36
N HIS A 63 5.97 -3.65 1.16
CA HIS A 63 6.95 -4.62 0.68
C HIS A 63 6.29 -5.97 0.38
N VAL A 64 5.42 -6.45 1.27
CA VAL A 64 4.65 -7.67 1.06
C VAL A 64 3.76 -7.53 -0.18
N ALA A 65 3.02 -6.43 -0.31
CA ALA A 65 2.18 -6.21 -1.49
C ALA A 65 2.99 -6.14 -2.79
N ARG A 66 4.18 -5.53 -2.78
CA ARG A 66 5.08 -5.53 -3.93
C ARG A 66 5.54 -6.95 -4.30
N ALA A 67 5.92 -7.75 -3.31
CA ALA A 67 6.34 -9.13 -3.53
C ALA A 67 5.21 -10.00 -4.09
N VAL A 68 3.99 -9.87 -3.55
CA VAL A 68 2.80 -10.58 -4.07
C VAL A 68 2.50 -10.14 -5.50
N ALA A 69 2.51 -8.83 -5.78
CA ALA A 69 2.24 -8.31 -7.12
C ALA A 69 3.31 -8.75 -8.14
N ALA A 70 4.57 -8.84 -7.74
CA ALA A 70 5.65 -9.36 -8.60
C ALA A 70 5.49 -10.86 -8.89
N ALA A 71 5.05 -11.65 -7.90
CA ALA A 71 4.86 -13.09 -8.06
C ALA A 71 3.58 -13.45 -8.85
N THR A 72 2.56 -12.58 -8.83
CA THR A 72 1.23 -12.89 -9.39
C THR A 72 0.88 -12.09 -10.64
N GLY A 73 1.57 -10.97 -10.89
CA GLY A 73 1.23 -10.02 -11.96
C GLY A 73 0.04 -9.11 -11.66
N ILE A 74 -0.67 -9.32 -10.53
CA ILE A 74 -1.86 -8.57 -10.13
C ILE A 74 -1.52 -7.10 -9.89
N LEU A 75 -2.39 -6.19 -10.34
CA LEU A 75 -2.26 -4.75 -10.09
C LEU A 75 -2.22 -4.44 -8.59
N ARG A 76 -1.49 -3.39 -8.21
CA ARG A 76 -1.32 -2.94 -6.84
C ARG A 76 -1.60 -1.45 -6.73
N ALA A 77 -2.51 -1.10 -5.84
CA ALA A 77 -2.82 0.27 -5.47
C ALA A 77 -1.68 0.94 -4.66
N PRO A 78 -1.66 2.29 -4.56
CA PRO A 78 -0.83 2.98 -3.58
C PRO A 78 -1.08 2.47 -2.16
N THR A 79 -0.04 2.47 -1.33
CA THR A 79 -0.19 2.07 0.08
C THR A 79 -0.96 3.13 0.86
N LEU A 80 -2.09 2.73 1.44
CA LEU A 80 -2.81 3.57 2.39
C LEU A 80 -1.99 3.65 3.68
N SER A 81 -1.45 4.84 3.96
CA SER A 81 -0.47 5.04 5.04
C SER A 81 -1.11 5.23 6.43
N TYR A 82 -2.43 5.41 6.50
CA TYR A 82 -3.17 5.72 7.72
C TYR A 82 -4.26 4.70 8.04
N GLY A 83 -3.95 3.70 8.87
CA GLY A 83 -4.92 2.75 9.41
C GLY A 83 -5.67 3.26 10.64
N VAL A 84 -6.40 2.34 11.29
CA VAL A 84 -7.00 2.59 12.61
C VAL A 84 -5.93 2.41 13.69
N THR A 85 -5.69 3.43 14.50
CA THR A 85 -4.80 3.31 15.66
C THR A 85 -5.59 3.56 16.94
N VAL A 86 -5.64 2.55 17.81
CA VAL A 86 -6.52 2.52 19.00
C VAL A 86 -5.73 2.59 20.31
N GLY A 87 -4.40 2.41 20.25
CA GLY A 87 -3.51 2.56 21.41
C GLY A 87 -3.38 4.02 21.86
N GLY A 88 -3.32 4.22 23.18
CA GLY A 88 -2.96 5.48 23.82
C GLY A 88 -1.59 5.38 24.51
N GLY A 89 -0.97 6.52 24.78
CA GLY A 89 0.32 6.58 25.47
C GLY A 89 1.06 7.88 25.17
N PRO A 90 2.21 8.13 25.82
CA PRO A 90 2.99 9.37 25.66
C PRO A 90 3.80 9.42 24.35
N TYR A 91 3.53 8.54 23.39
CA TYR A 91 4.34 8.35 22.19
C TYR A 91 3.97 9.35 21.10
N ALA A 92 4.96 10.10 20.61
CA ALA A 92 4.79 11.06 19.52
C ALA A 92 4.77 10.36 18.14
N GLY A 93 4.15 11.01 17.14
CA GLY A 93 4.17 10.58 15.74
C GLY A 93 3.05 9.63 15.31
N ARG A 94 2.18 9.20 16.22
CA ARG A 94 0.98 8.42 15.88
C ARG A 94 -0.04 9.30 15.15
N ALA A 95 -0.54 8.79 14.03
CA ALA A 95 -1.68 9.36 13.33
C ALA A 95 -2.52 8.23 12.75
N GLY A 96 -3.84 8.26 12.99
CA GLY A 96 -4.73 7.22 12.53
C GLY A 96 -6.14 7.73 12.32
N LEU A 97 -6.91 6.96 11.56
CA LEU A 97 -8.31 7.23 11.30
C LEU A 97 -9.19 6.55 12.34
N ARG A 98 -10.38 7.10 12.56
CA ARG A 98 -11.45 6.34 13.20
C ARG A 98 -11.85 5.19 12.27
N ARG A 99 -12.25 4.05 12.82
CA ARG A 99 -12.73 2.88 12.05
C ARG A 99 -13.75 3.25 10.96
N LYS A 100 -14.82 3.96 11.34
CA LYS A 100 -15.85 4.42 10.40
C LYS A 100 -15.31 5.32 9.28
N THR A 101 -14.26 6.10 9.56
CA THR A 101 -13.61 6.94 8.55
C THR A 101 -12.78 6.09 7.59
N LEU A 102 -11.99 5.14 8.10
CA LEU A 102 -11.26 4.21 7.24
C LEU A 102 -12.20 3.41 6.34
N HIS A 103 -13.30 2.89 6.88
CA HIS A 103 -14.33 2.21 6.08
C HIS A 103 -14.87 3.07 4.95
N ARG A 104 -15.21 4.34 5.23
CA ARG A 104 -15.72 5.25 4.19
C ARG A 104 -14.66 5.49 3.11
N VAL A 105 -13.42 5.74 3.50
CA VAL A 105 -12.31 5.94 2.56
C VAL A 105 -12.11 4.70 1.69
N VAL A 106 -12.03 3.51 2.29
CA VAL A 106 -11.83 2.26 1.56
C VAL A 106 -13.01 1.98 0.63
N ASN A 107 -14.25 2.14 1.09
CA ASN A 107 -15.44 1.92 0.26
C ASN A 107 -15.52 2.90 -0.92
N GLU A 108 -15.19 4.17 -0.71
CA GLU A 108 -15.18 5.15 -1.80
C GLU A 108 -14.12 4.80 -2.86
N LEU A 109 -12.93 4.34 -2.44
CA LEU A 109 -11.90 3.90 -3.36
C LEU A 109 -12.25 2.60 -4.09
N VAL A 110 -12.77 1.61 -3.35
CA VAL A 110 -13.23 0.32 -3.90
C VAL A 110 -14.30 0.56 -4.95
N GLN A 111 -15.31 1.40 -4.66
CA GLN A 111 -16.36 1.73 -5.61
C GLN A 111 -15.79 2.32 -6.91
N ARG A 112 -14.80 3.23 -6.82
CA ARG A 112 -14.16 3.79 -8.03
C ARG A 112 -13.41 2.75 -8.85
N TRP A 113 -12.78 1.78 -8.20
CA TRP A 113 -12.10 0.69 -8.89
C TRP A 113 -13.08 -0.35 -9.47
N GLU A 114 -14.21 -0.59 -8.81
CA GLU A 114 -15.31 -1.40 -9.33
C GLU A 114 -15.93 -0.76 -10.58
N ASP A 115 -16.15 0.57 -10.57
CA ASP A 115 -16.61 1.32 -11.75
C ASP A 115 -15.64 1.15 -12.94
N ASP A 116 -14.35 0.95 -12.65
CA ASP A 116 -13.30 0.69 -13.65
C ASP A 116 -13.13 -0.79 -14.02
N GLY A 117 -13.87 -1.72 -13.42
CA GLY A 117 -13.87 -3.15 -13.77
C GLY A 117 -13.02 -4.07 -12.88
N ILE A 118 -12.54 -3.60 -11.73
CA ILE A 118 -11.98 -4.49 -10.70
C ILE A 118 -13.12 -5.24 -10.00
N GLU A 119 -13.01 -6.56 -9.88
CA GLU A 119 -14.02 -7.43 -9.26
C GLU A 119 -13.59 -8.00 -7.91
N HIS A 120 -12.28 -8.05 -7.65
CA HIS A 120 -11.72 -8.76 -6.51
C HIS A 120 -10.58 -7.98 -5.86
N PHE A 121 -10.63 -7.85 -4.54
CA PHE A 121 -9.64 -7.10 -3.77
C PHE A 121 -8.88 -8.00 -2.80
N ALA A 122 -7.55 -7.93 -2.82
CA ALA A 122 -6.68 -8.51 -1.81
C ALA A 122 -6.12 -7.40 -0.93
N ILE A 123 -6.64 -7.28 0.30
CA ILE A 123 -6.18 -6.25 1.25
C ILE A 123 -5.03 -6.82 2.09
N ILE A 124 -3.86 -6.21 1.97
CA ILE A 124 -2.66 -6.62 2.71
C ILE A 124 -2.42 -5.60 3.82
N THR A 125 -2.51 -6.06 5.06
CA THR A 125 -2.28 -5.22 6.24
C THR A 125 -1.19 -5.78 7.14
N ALA A 126 -0.52 -4.88 7.86
CA ALA A 126 0.53 -5.19 8.82
C ALA A 126 0.25 -4.51 10.16
N HIS A 127 -1.00 -4.59 10.66
CA HIS A 127 -1.40 -4.02 11.95
C HIS A 127 -2.33 -4.98 12.72
N ARG A 128 -2.21 -5.02 14.06
CA ARG A 128 -2.76 -6.07 14.93
C ARG A 128 -4.18 -5.84 15.47
N PHE A 129 -5.02 -5.02 14.85
CA PHE A 129 -6.39 -4.80 15.34
C PHE A 129 -7.44 -5.41 14.40
N GLU A 130 -8.16 -6.40 14.90
CA GLU A 130 -9.14 -7.20 14.15
C GLU A 130 -10.19 -6.42 13.32
N PRO A 131 -10.57 -5.15 13.59
CA PRO A 131 -11.44 -4.40 12.70
C PRO A 131 -10.66 -3.30 11.96
N HIS A 132 -9.65 -3.71 11.18
CA HIS A 132 -9.01 -2.86 10.16
C HIS A 132 -9.79 -2.81 8.85
N LEU A 133 -10.91 -3.53 8.79
CA LEU A 133 -11.95 -3.48 7.77
C LEU A 133 -13.31 -3.71 8.41
#